data_AF-A0A0K9GRX0-F1
#
_entry.id   AF-A0A0K9GRX0-F1
#
_cell.length_a   1.000
_cell.length_b   1.000
_cell.length_c   1.000
_cell.angle_alpha   90.00
_cell.angle_beta   90.00
_cell.angle_gamma   90.00
#
_symmetry.space_group_name_H-M   'P 1'
#
loop_
_entity.id
_entity.type
_entity.pdbx_description
1 polymer ?
#
loop_
_entity_poly.entity_id
_entity_poly.type
_entity_poly.pdbx_seq_one_letter_code
_entity_poly.pdbx_strand_id
1 'polypeptide(L)' 'MKKLIILLSLIPAIGSLTVMNRLEPYILGLPFIVFWSASWLIITSICLYISCILQEKQEENK' A
#
# COMPACT_ATOMS: atom_id res chain seq x y z
N MET A 1 20.74 -13.29 -9.58
CA MET A 1 20.12 -12.14 -8.88
C MET A 1 18.94 -11.54 -9.65
N LYS A 2 19.14 -10.94 -10.83
CA LYS A 2 18.06 -10.26 -11.60
C LYS A 2 16.86 -11.15 -11.95
N LYS A 3 17.10 -12.41 -12.32
CA LYS A 3 16.04 -13.38 -12.64
C LYS A 3 15.11 -13.69 -11.45
N LEU A 4 15.65 -13.69 -10.22
CA LEU A 4 14.86 -13.90 -9.01
C LEU A 4 14.00 -12.69 -8.69
N ILE A 5 14.52 -11.48 -8.88
CA ILE A 5 13.75 -10.24 -8.71
C ILE A 5 12.60 -10.19 -9.71
N ILE A 6 12.86 -10.55 -10.97
CA ILE A 6 11.82 -10.62 -12.01
C ILE A 6 10.75 -11.65 -11.64
N LEU A 7 11.16 -12.86 -11.22
CA LEU A 7 10.23 -13.91 -10.80
C LEU A 7 9.39 -13.47 -9.59
N LEU A 8 10.01 -12.83 -8.61
CA LEU A 8 9.35 -12.34 -7.40
C LEU A 8 8.37 -11.19 -7.70
N SER A 9 8.66 -10.35 -8.70
CA SER A 9 7.74 -9.32 -9.19
C SER A 9 6.60 -9.90 -10.04
N LEU A 10 6.83 -11.01 -10.73
CA LEU A 10 5.84 -11.64 -11.61
C LEU A 10 4.69 -12.28 -10.82
N ILE A 11 4.99 -12.87 -9.66
CA ILE A 11 4.02 -13.54 -8.79
C ILE A 11 2.87 -12.61 -8.39
N PRO A 12 3.11 -11.41 -7.79
CA PRO A 12 2.04 -10.48 -7.46
C PRO A 12 1.40 -9.86 -8.71
N ALA A 13 2.12 -9.72 -9.83
CA ALA A 13 1.56 -9.19 -11.08
C ALA A 13 0.52 -10.14 -11.71
N ILE A 14 0.75 -11.46 -11.65
CA ILE A 14 -0.20 -12.46 -12.13
C ILE A 14 -1.28 -12.72 -11.08
N GLY A 15 -0.90 -12.75 -9.80
CA GLY A 15 -1.83 -12.91 -8.68
C GLY A 15 -2.87 -11.79 -8.62
N SER A 16 -2.47 -10.54 -8.86
CA SER A 16 -3.38 -9.39 -8.87
C SER A 16 -4.46 -9.53 -9.94
N LEU A 17 -4.15 -10.04 -11.13
CA LEU A 17 -5.13 -10.27 -12.19
C LEU A 17 -6.23 -11.25 -11.77
N THR A 18 -5.89 -12.28 -10.99
CA THR A 18 -6.86 -13.28 -10.51
C THR A 18 -7.70 -12.81 -9.31
N VAL A 19 -7.13 -11.91 -8.49
CA VAL A 19 -7.77 -11.40 -7.26
C VAL A 19 -8.61 -10.16 -7.55
N MET A 20 -8.20 -9.32 -8.51
CA MET A 20 -8.91 -8.08 -8.86
C MET A 20 -10.29 -8.32 -9.47
N ASN A 21 -10.51 -9.45 -10.16
CA ASN A 21 -11.81 -9.75 -10.76
C ASN A 21 -12.83 -10.31 -9.74
N ARG A 22 -12.49 -10.35 -8.45
CA ARG A 22 -13.39 -10.78 -7.38
C ARG A 22 -13.87 -9.56 -6.60
N LEU A 23 -15.18 -9.38 -6.55
CA LEU A 23 -15.82 -8.32 -5.76
C LEU A 23 -15.89 -8.67 -4.28
N GLU A 24 -15.88 -9.97 -3.95
CA GLU A 24 -15.82 -10.47 -2.59
C GLU A 24 -14.36 -10.65 -2.14
N PRO A 25 -14.02 -10.29 -0.89
CA PRO A 25 -14.93 -9.91 0.20
C PRO A 25 -15.35 -8.44 0.17
N TYR A 26 -16.51 -8.14 0.78
CA TYR A 26 -16.94 -6.77 1.04
C TYR A 26 -16.54 -6.34 2.44
N ILE A 27 -15.95 -5.16 2.57
CA ILE A 27 -15.61 -4.53 3.84
C ILE A 27 -16.40 -3.23 3.94
N LEU A 28 -17.20 -3.07 4.99
CA LEU A 28 -18.06 -1.89 5.21
C LEU A 28 -18.99 -1.58 4.01
N GLY A 29 -19.44 -2.61 3.30
CA GLY A 29 -20.29 -2.47 2.11
C GLY A 29 -19.55 -2.11 0.82
N LEU A 30 -18.22 -1.99 0.85
CA LEU A 30 -17.36 -1.72 -0.29
C LEU A 30 -16.61 -2.99 -0.73
N PRO A 31 -16.40 -3.22 -2.04
CA PRO A 31 -15.48 -4.27 -2.48
C PRO A 31 -14.10 -4.08 -1.86
N PHE A 32 -13.43 -5.18 -1.50
CA PHE A 32 -12.13 -5.17 -0.83
C PHE A 32 -11.12 -4.20 -1.47
N ILE A 33 -11.01 -4.22 -2.80
CA ILE A 33 -10.05 -3.39 -3.53
C ILE A 33 -10.32 -1.89 -3.37
N VAL A 34 -11.60 -1.50 -3.32
CA VAL A 34 -12.02 -0.11 -3.15
C VAL A 34 -11.76 0.34 -1.72
N PHE A 35 -12.15 -0.48 -0.73
CA PHE A 35 -11.86 -0.24 0.68
C PHE A 35 -10.35 -0.10 0.94
N TRP A 36 -9.56 -1.01 0.38
CA TRP A 36 -8.10 -1.02 0.54
C TRP A 36 -7.45 0.19 -0.12
N SER A 37 -7.89 0.56 -1.33
CA SER A 37 -7.43 1.77 -2.02
C SER A 37 -7.72 3.05 -1.22
N ALA A 38 -8.92 3.18 -0.66
CA ALA A 38 -9.26 4.30 0.20
C ALA A 38 -8.44 4.31 1.51
N SER A 39 -8.21 3.13 2.10
CA SER A 39 -7.38 2.99 3.31
C SER A 39 -5.94 3.49 3.07
N TRP A 40 -5.39 3.29 1.87
CA TRP A 40 -4.07 3.83 1.52
C TRP A 40 -3.99 5.35 1.56
N LEU A 41 -5.06 6.08 1.25
CA LEU A 41 -5.05 7.54 1.38
C LEU A 41 -4.86 7.97 2.84
N ILE A 42 -5.54 7.28 3.77
CA ILE A 42 -5.43 7.56 5.20
C ILE A 42 -4.03 7.18 5.70
N ILE A 43 -3.54 5.99 5.33
CA ILE A 43 -2.22 5.51 5.73
C ILE A 43 -1.12 6.45 5.22
N THR A 44 -1.19 6.90 3.96
CA THR A 44 -0.19 7.82 3.40
C THR A 44 -0.20 9.18 4.07
N SER A 45 -1.37 9.75 4.38
CA SER A 45 -1.45 10.97 5.19
C SER A 45 -0.81 10.81 6.56
N ILE A 46 -1.03 9.68 7.25
CA ILE A 46 -0.40 9.38 8.54
C ILE A 46 1.13 9.26 8.37
N CYS A 47 1.60 8.54 7.35
CA CYS A 47 3.03 8.41 7.07
C CYS A 47 3.70 9.75 6.79
N LEU A 48 3.04 10.64 6.03
CA LEU A 48 3.54 11.99 5.78
C LEU A 48 3.59 12.82 7.06
N TYR A 49 2.54 12.75 7.88
CA TYR A 49 2.51 13.45 9.15
C TYR A 49 3.64 13.00 10.09
N ILE A 50 3.86 11.69 10.19
CA ILE A 50 4.98 11.13 10.96
C ILE A 50 6.31 11.61 10.38
N SER A 51 6.44 11.64 9.05
CA SER A 51 7.66 12.12 8.38
C SER A 51 7.95 13.59 8.68
N CYS A 52 6.92 14.45 8.71
CA CYS A 52 7.06 15.85 9.10
C CYS A 52 7.55 15.98 10.55
N ILE A 53 6.95 15.26 11.50
CA ILE A 53 7.39 15.30 12.91
C ILE A 53 8.83 14.80 13.06
N LEU A 54 9.18 13.73 12.34
CA LEU A 54 10.54 13.20 12.36
C LEU A 54 11.54 14.22 11.80
N GLN A 55 11.17 14.93 10.73
CA GLN A 55 11.99 15.97 10.14
C GLN A 55 12.20 17.16 11.09
N GLU A 56 11.14 17.65 11.72
CA GLU A 56 11.23 18.73 12.73
C GLU A 56 12.16 18.34 13.89
N LYS A 57 12.04 17.11 14.41
CA LYS A 57 12.93 16.59 15.46
C LYS A 57 14.40 16.49 15.05
N GLN A 58 14.67 16.23 13.77
CA GLN A 58 16.04 16.20 13.25
C GLN A 58 16.62 17.61 13.12
N GLU A 59 15.81 18.60 12.75
CA GLU A 59 16.22 20.01 12.68
C GLU A 59 16.49 20.59 14.08
N GLU A 60 15.70 20.25 15.10
CA GLU A 60 15.93 20.67 16.49
C GLU A 60 17.21 20.08 17.12
N ASN A 61 17.67 18.91 16.66
CA ASN A 61 18.87 18.24 17.18
C ASN A 61 20.17 18.66 16.48
N LYS A 62 20.12 19.59 15.52
CA LYS A 62 21.26 20.06 14.74
C LYS A 62 21.65 21.48 15.13
#